data_AF-A0AAE8W4E9-F1
#
_entry.id   AF-A0AAE8W4E9-F1
#
_cell.length_a   1.000
_cell.length_b   1.000
_cell.length_c   1.000
_cell.angle_alpha   90.00
_cell.angle_beta   90.00
_cell.angle_gamma   90.00
#
_symmetry.space_group_name_H-M   'P 1'
#
loop_
_entity.id
_entity.type
_entity.pdbx_description
1 polymer ?
#
loop_
_entity_poly.entity_id
_entity_poly.type
_entity_poly.pdbx_seq_one_letter_code
_entity_poly.pdbx_strand_id
1 'polypeptide(L)' 'MAGFRAPELGAIVVNADGPFGIGLAAYARLAADGRLSVRIAQSFPLADAAGAQELSESGHSRGKLLLCP' A
#
# COMPACT_ATOMS: atom_id res chain seq x y z
N MET A 1 7.28 17.04 -15.18
CA MET A 1 6.92 16.68 -13.79
C MET A 1 5.66 15.83 -13.87
N ALA A 2 5.76 14.51 -13.74
CA ALA A 2 4.63 13.59 -13.91
C ALA A 2 3.81 13.54 -12.62
N GLY A 3 2.57 14.05 -12.65
CA GLY A 3 1.67 14.05 -11.50
C GLY A 3 1.08 12.65 -11.28
N PHE A 4 1.23 12.13 -10.07
CA PHE A 4 0.55 10.93 -9.61
C PHE A 4 -0.95 11.22 -9.44
N ARG A 5 -1.81 10.57 -10.26
CA ARG A 5 -3.27 10.76 -10.23
C ARG A 5 -3.94 9.76 -9.27
N ALA A 6 -3.61 9.83 -7.98
CA ALA A 6 -4.15 8.92 -6.95
C ALA A 6 -5.69 8.70 -6.98
N PRO A 7 -6.54 9.76 -7.12
CA PRO A 7 -7.98 9.57 -7.09
C PRO A 7 -8.54 8.88 -8.34
N GLU A 8 -7.86 8.96 -9.49
CA GLU A 8 -8.29 8.29 -10.73
C GLU A 8 -8.06 6.78 -10.67
N LEU A 9 -7.19 6.35 -9.75
CA LEU A 9 -6.92 4.95 -9.44
C LEU A 9 -7.72 4.45 -8.22
N GLY A 10 -8.65 5.26 -7.70
CA GLY A 10 -9.47 4.91 -6.53
C GLY A 10 -8.72 4.95 -5.19
N ALA A 11 -7.52 5.53 -5.14
CA ALA A 11 -6.71 5.60 -3.93
C ALA A 11 -6.77 7.01 -3.31
N ILE A 12 -7.17 7.08 -2.03
CA ILE A 12 -6.99 8.28 -1.21
C ILE A 12 -5.66 8.16 -0.48
N VAL A 13 -4.77 9.12 -0.69
CA VAL A 13 -3.51 9.20 0.04
C VAL A 13 -3.64 10.29 1.09
N VAL A 14 -3.62 9.91 2.36
CA VAL A 14 -3.52 10.83 3.48
C VAL A 14 -2.10 10.74 4.03
N ASN A 15 -1.32 11.81 3.88
CA ASN A 15 0.00 11.91 4.50
C ASN A 15 -0.10 12.86 5.69
N ALA A 16 0.63 12.58 6.78
CA ALA A 16 0.99 13.62 7.74
C ALA A 16 2.03 14.54 7.08
N ASP A 17 1.97 15.84 7.34
CA ASP A 17 2.87 16.84 6.74
C ASP A 17 4.35 16.42 6.86
N GLY A 18 5.05 16.26 5.73
CA GLY A 18 6.44 15.82 5.70
C GLY A 18 6.98 15.53 4.27
N PRO A 19 8.30 15.35 4.12
CA PRO A 19 8.97 15.16 2.81
C PRO A 19 8.50 13.90 2.04
N PHE A 20 7.70 13.06 2.68
CA PHE A 20 7.16 11.81 2.16
C PHE A 20 6.26 12.01 0.93
N GLY A 21 5.53 13.13 0.83
CA GLY A 21 4.67 13.42 -0.32
C GLY A 21 5.43 13.51 -1.65
N ILE A 22 6.68 14.01 -1.64
CA ILE A 22 7.56 14.05 -2.81
C ILE A 22 8.04 12.62 -3.17
N GLY A 23 8.31 11.80 -2.16
CA GLY A 23 8.72 10.40 -2.35
C GLY A 23 7.65 9.54 -3.02
N LEU A 24 6.38 9.78 -2.73
CA LEU A 24 5.29 8.94 -3.24
C LEU A 24 5.18 8.92 -4.76
N ALA A 25 5.35 10.07 -5.42
CA ALA A 25 5.32 10.14 -6.88
C ALA A 25 6.48 9.33 -7.51
N ALA A 26 7.66 9.35 -6.89
CA ALA A 26 8.80 8.54 -7.31
C ALA A 26 8.53 7.04 -7.12
N TYR A 27 7.98 6.64 -5.98
CA TYR A 27 7.61 5.24 -5.73
C TYR A 27 6.53 4.74 -6.69
N ALA A 28 5.51 5.54 -6.96
CA ALA A 28 4.46 5.20 -7.92
C ALA A 28 5.04 4.98 -9.32
N ARG A 29 6.00 5.82 -9.75
CA ARG A 29 6.67 5.63 -11.03
C ARG A 29 7.47 4.33 -11.08
N LEU A 30 8.21 4.01 -10.02
CA LEU A 30 8.93 2.74 -9.93
C LEU A 30 7.97 1.53 -9.98
N ALA A 31 6.80 1.63 -9.34
CA ALA A 31 5.80 0.56 -9.37
C ALA A 31 5.19 0.39 -10.77
N ALA A 32 4.84 1.49 -11.44
CA ALA A 32 4.31 1.47 -12.81
C ALA A 32 5.33 0.92 -13.82
N ASP A 33 6.61 1.24 -13.64
CA ASP A 33 7.70 0.73 -14.47
C ASP A 33 8.09 -0.73 -14.12
N GLY A 34 7.42 -1.39 -13.16
CA GLY A 34 7.72 -2.75 -12.72
C GLY A 34 9.01 -2.89 -11.91
N ARG A 35 9.62 -1.78 -11.51
CA ARG A 35 10.90 -1.69 -10.79
C ARG A 35 10.74 -1.70 -9.27
N LEU A 36 9.52 -1.51 -8.78
CA LEU A 36 9.14 -1.67 -7.39
C LEU A 36 7.97 -2.66 -7.33
N SER A 37 8.14 -3.76 -6.59
CA SER A 37 7.07 -4.72 -6.32
C SER A 37 6.90 -4.91 -4.82
N VAL A 38 5.65 -5.12 -4.41
CA VAL A 38 5.29 -5.41 -3.02
C VAL A 38 4.97 -6.88 -2.94
N ARG A 39 5.68 -7.62 -2.07
CA ARG A 39 5.32 -9.00 -1.76
C ARG A 39 4.04 -9.00 -0.94
N ILE A 40 3.00 -9.61 -1.47
CA ILE A 40 1.76 -9.90 -0.74
C ILE A 40 1.95 -11.24 -0.03
N ALA A 41 1.86 -11.24 1.30
CA ALA A 41 1.95 -12.46 2.09
C ALA A 41 0.62 -13.21 2.11
N GLN A 42 -0.49 -12.48 2.29
CA GLN A 42 -1.83 -13.04 2.36
C GLN A 42 -2.88 -11.98 2.05
N SER A 43 -4.04 -12.41 1.54
CA SER A 43 -5.22 -11.56 1.36
C SER A 43 -6.34 -12.06 2.28
N PHE A 44 -7.10 -11.13 2.85
CA PHE A 44 -8.26 -11.40 3.72
C PHE A 44 -9.49 -10.69 3.16
N PRO A 45 -10.70 -11.25 3.30
CA PRO A 45 -11.93 -10.49 3.19
C PRO A 45 -11.90 -9.31 4.18
N LEU A 46 -12.53 -8.18 3.82
CA LEU A 46 -12.62 -7.01 4.68
C LEU A 46 -13.36 -7.33 5.98
N ALA A 47 -14.32 -8.26 5.94
CA ALA A 47 -14.99 -8.80 7.12
C ALA A 47 -14.02 -9.42 8.14
N ASP A 48 -12.87 -9.90 7.69
CA ASP A 48 -11.85 -10.55 8.51
C ASP A 48 -10.67 -9.63 8.85
N ALA A 49 -10.86 -8.30 8.74
CA ALA A 49 -9.80 -7.32 9.02
C ALA A 49 -9.18 -7.46 10.42
N ALA A 50 -9.95 -7.92 11.42
CA ALA A 50 -9.44 -8.19 12.76
C ALA A 50 -8.32 -9.26 12.74
N GLY A 51 -8.54 -10.39 12.06
CA GLY A 51 -7.53 -11.44 11.95
C GLY A 51 -6.30 -11.00 11.14
N ALA A 52 -6.50 -10.18 10.11
CA ALA A 52 -5.39 -9.56 9.39
C ALA A 52 -4.54 -8.65 10.30
N GLN A 53 -5.19 -7.87 11.17
CA GLN A 53 -4.51 -6.99 12.13
C GLN A 53 -3.71 -7.79 13.15
N GLU A 54 -4.29 -8.82 13.75
CA GLU A 54 -3.61 -9.71 14.70
C GLU A 54 -2.36 -10.35 14.07
N LEU A 55 -2.47 -10.85 12.84
CA LEU A 55 -1.32 -11.39 12.11
C LEU A 55 -0.26 -10.32 11.82
N SER A 56 -0.67 -9.10 11.47
CA SER A 56 0.26 -7.97 11.25
C SER A 56 1.03 -7.63 12.53
N GLU A 57 0.34 -7.54 13.67
CA GLU A 57 0.93 -7.21 14.97
C GLU A 57 1.89 -8.30 15.47
N SER A 58 1.63 -9.57 15.13
CA SER A 58 2.53 -10.67 15.49
C SER A 58 3.92 -10.58 14.84
N GLY A 59 4.09 -9.75 13.80
CA GLY A 59 5.35 -9.62 13.06
C GLY A 59 5.72 -10.84 12.20
N HIS A 60 4.89 -11.88 12.16
CA HIS A 60 5.15 -13.09 11.38
C HIS A 60 4.80 -12.98 9.89
N SER A 61 4.16 -11.87 9.47
CA SER A 61 3.86 -11.64 8.07
C SER A 61 5.14 -11.33 7.28
N ARG A 62 5.52 -12.22 6.35
CA ARG A 62 6.67 -12.02 5.45
C ARG A 62 6.29 -11.27 4.17
N GLY A 63 5.57 -10.16 4.33
CA GLY A 63 5.04 -9.35 3.23
C GLY A 63 3.89 -8.46 3.71
N LYS A 64 3.28 -7.72 2.79
CA LYS A 64 2.08 -6.92 3.08
C LYS A 64 0.85 -7.82 3.10
N LEU A 65 -0.10 -7.48 3.97
CA LEU A 65 -1.42 -8.10 4.02
C LEU A 65 -2.38 -7.24 3.20
N LEU A 66 -3.23 -7.88 2.41
CA LEU A 66 -4.23 -7.21 1.58
C LEU A 66 -5.62 -7.46 2.17
N LEU A 67 -6.45 -6.42 2.22
CA LEU A 67 -7.89 -6.54 2.51
C LEU A 67 -8.66 -6.37 1.21
N CYS A 68 -9.55 -7.31 0.93
CA CYS A 68 -10.40 -7.33 -0.25
C CYS A 68 -11.86 -7.08 0.17
N PRO A 69 -12.62 -6.25 -0.56
CA PRO A 69 -14.04 -6.00 -0.28
C PRO A 69 -14.89 -7.28 -0.18
#